data_AF-A0A847NG05-F1
#
_entry.id   AF-A0A847NG05-F1
#
_cell.length_a   1.000
_cell.length_b   1.000
_cell.length_c   1.000
_cell.angle_alpha   90.00
_cell.angle_beta   90.00
_cell.angle_gamma   90.00
#
_symmetry.space_group_name_H-M   'P 1'
#
loop_
_entity.id
_entity.type
_entity.pdbx_description
1 polymer ?
#
loop_
_entity_poly.entity_id
_entity_poly.type
_entity_poly.pdbx_seq_one_letter_code
_entity_poly.pdbx_strand_id
1 'polypeptide(L)'
;MNYSVVKGTSYILVHAPDMVIHNGTTQTTERTLHPDSEYLKTLPNHLRSYEEVVNYLPNQVYIGNQKPEELRKVEQPWYDKGAKDAKREGKYGEIMPQDEFIGLVKIVDAFDLVLLTKEFTEEVKAKLEAHPLIGENLVARLKSGV
;
A
#
# COMPACT_ATOMS: atom_id res chain seq x y z
N MET A 1 16.79 31.97 -19.86
CA MET A 1 16.53 31.39 -18.53
C MET A 1 15.78 30.09 -18.73
N ASN A 2 16.33 28.96 -18.30
CA ASN A 2 15.57 27.71 -18.19
C ASN A 2 14.97 27.67 -16.80
N TYR A 3 13.68 27.98 -16.70
CA TYR A 3 12.95 27.77 -15.46
C TYR A 3 12.64 26.28 -15.32
N SER A 4 12.80 25.74 -14.12
CA SER A 4 12.31 24.40 -13.81
C SER A 4 10.80 24.38 -13.98
N VAL A 5 10.31 23.54 -14.88
CA VAL A 5 8.88 23.32 -15.11
C VAL A 5 8.52 21.90 -14.68
N VAL A 6 7.44 21.75 -13.91
CA VAL A 6 6.88 20.43 -13.56
C VAL A 6 6.25 19.84 -14.81
N LYS A 7 6.82 18.72 -15.29
CA LYS A 7 6.35 18.04 -16.52
C LYS A 7 5.32 16.94 -16.26
N GLY A 8 5.19 16.50 -15.01
CA GLY A 8 4.25 15.46 -14.61
C GLY A 8 4.24 15.26 -13.10
N THR A 9 3.14 14.71 -12.60
CA THR A 9 2.94 14.33 -11.21
C THR A 9 2.22 12.98 -11.17
N SER A 10 2.55 12.16 -10.18
CA SER A 10 1.85 10.92 -9.86
C SER A 10 1.79 10.75 -8.34
N TYR A 11 0.85 9.94 -7.87
CA TYR A 11 0.68 9.63 -6.45
C TYR A 11 0.49 8.12 -6.28
N ILE A 12 0.73 7.62 -5.08
CA ILE A 12 0.42 6.23 -4.72
C ILE A 12 -0.39 6.22 -3.42
N LEU A 13 -1.29 5.25 -3.30
CA LEU A 13 -1.95 4.90 -2.05
C LEU A 13 -1.44 3.53 -1.62
N VAL A 14 -0.78 3.44 -0.47
CA VAL A 14 -0.26 2.17 0.03
C VAL A 14 -1.24 1.57 1.02
N HIS A 15 -1.65 0.32 0.79
CA HIS A 15 -2.37 -0.47 1.79
C HIS A 15 -1.36 -1.17 2.71
N ALA A 16 -1.11 -0.60 3.89
CA ALA A 16 -0.13 -1.12 4.86
C ALA A 16 -0.78 -1.52 6.21
N PRO A 17 -1.57 -2.61 6.25
CA PRO A 17 -2.29 -3.04 7.46
C PRO A 17 -1.37 -3.34 8.65
N ASP A 18 -0.16 -3.87 8.43
CA ASP A 18 0.76 -4.25 9.50
C ASP A 18 1.29 -3.03 10.25
N MET A 19 1.40 -1.88 9.59
CA MET A 19 1.77 -0.63 10.27
C MET A 19 0.73 -0.26 11.34
N VAL A 20 -0.55 -0.55 11.11
CA VAL A 20 -1.59 -0.34 12.13
C VAL A 20 -1.40 -1.32 13.29
N ILE A 21 -1.12 -2.59 13.00
CA ILE A 21 -0.98 -3.67 14.00
C ILE A 21 0.26 -3.49 14.87
N HIS A 22 1.38 -3.09 14.28
CA HIS A 22 2.70 -3.10 14.91
C HIS A 22 3.22 -1.72 15.29
N ASN A 23 2.73 -0.63 14.66
CA ASN A 23 3.26 0.72 14.88
C ASN A 23 2.20 1.72 15.37
N GLY A 24 0.92 1.35 15.42
CA GLY A 24 -0.11 2.18 16.01
C GLY A 24 0.09 2.38 17.51
N THR A 25 -0.06 3.62 18.00
CA THR A 25 0.17 3.93 19.43
C THR A 25 -0.75 3.13 20.35
N THR A 26 -2.03 3.00 20.00
CA THR A 26 -2.98 2.18 20.76
C THR A 26 -2.55 0.72 20.82
N GLN A 27 -2.18 0.14 19.68
CA GLN A 27 -1.78 -1.26 19.56
C GLN A 27 -0.47 -1.55 20.29
N THR A 28 0.50 -0.65 20.21
CA THR A 28 1.79 -0.79 20.89
C THR A 28 1.69 -0.62 22.40
N THR A 29 0.90 0.35 22.89
CA THR A 29 0.60 0.50 24.32
C THR A 29 -0.15 -0.71 24.86
N GLU A 30 -1.20 -1.15 24.18
CA GLU A 30 -1.99 -2.30 24.60
C GLU A 30 -1.16 -3.58 24.63
N ARG A 31 -0.31 -3.82 23.63
CA ARG A 31 0.57 -4.99 23.58
C ARG A 31 1.59 -5.02 24.71
N THR A 32 2.03 -3.84 25.15
CA THR A 32 2.98 -3.70 26.27
C THR A 32 2.31 -3.97 27.62
N LEU A 33 1.08 -3.48 27.81
CA LEU A 33 0.36 -3.60 29.09
C LEU A 33 -0.42 -4.92 29.22
N HIS A 34 -1.00 -5.38 28.11
CA HIS A 34 -1.97 -6.47 28.02
C HIS A 34 -1.74 -7.30 26.73
N PRO A 35 -0.63 -8.08 26.64
CA PRO A 35 -0.26 -8.80 25.42
C PRO A 35 -1.33 -9.79 24.92
N ASP A 36 -2.13 -10.34 25.82
CA ASP A 36 -3.19 -11.33 25.51
C ASP A 36 -4.59 -10.72 25.38
N SER A 37 -4.71 -9.40 25.21
CA SER A 37 -6.02 -8.74 25.21
C SER A 37 -6.89 -9.17 24.02
N GLU A 38 -8.19 -9.30 24.26
CA GLU A 38 -9.16 -9.66 23.22
C GLU A 38 -9.21 -8.62 22.09
N TYR A 39 -8.90 -7.35 22.40
CA TYR A 39 -8.75 -6.30 21.40
C TYR A 39 -7.65 -6.65 20.38
N LEU A 40 -6.46 -7.05 20.83
CA LEU A 40 -5.35 -7.38 19.93
C LEU A 40 -5.63 -8.64 19.09
N LYS A 41 -6.34 -9.63 19.67
CA LYS A 41 -6.71 -10.86 18.96
C LYS A 41 -7.75 -10.61 17.86
N THR A 42 -8.68 -9.70 18.10
CA THR A 42 -9.78 -9.40 17.16
C THR A 42 -9.41 -8.33 16.14
N LEU A 43 -8.41 -7.49 16.41
CA LEU A 43 -7.98 -6.39 15.53
C LEU A 43 -7.80 -6.78 14.06
N PRO A 44 -7.13 -7.89 13.68
CA PRO A 44 -6.96 -8.25 12.27
C PRO A 44 -8.28 -8.41 11.51
N ASN A 45 -9.35 -8.85 12.20
CA ASN A 45 -10.68 -9.03 11.61
C ASN A 45 -11.42 -7.71 11.35
N HIS A 46 -10.87 -6.59 11.84
CA HIS A 46 -11.42 -5.25 11.66
C HIS A 46 -10.62 -4.41 10.65
N LEU A 47 -9.57 -4.98 10.06
CA LEU A 47 -8.83 -4.34 8.97
C LEU A 47 -9.46 -4.73 7.63
N ARG A 48 -9.37 -3.81 6.67
CA ARG A 48 -9.83 -4.08 5.31
C ARG A 48 -8.88 -5.02 4.59
N SER A 49 -9.42 -5.87 3.72
CA SER A 49 -8.63 -6.59 2.74
C SER A 49 -8.07 -5.64 1.68
N TYR A 50 -7.06 -6.07 0.95
CA TYR A 50 -6.53 -5.28 -0.16
C TYR A 50 -7.58 -5.04 -1.25
N GLU A 51 -8.39 -6.05 -1.56
CA GLU A 51 -9.49 -5.98 -2.52
C GLU A 51 -10.54 -4.96 -2.08
N GLU A 52 -10.90 -4.92 -0.79
CA GLU A 52 -11.83 -3.91 -0.26
C GLU A 52 -11.26 -2.49 -0.41
N VAL A 53 -9.96 -2.31 -0.20
CA VAL A 53 -9.28 -1.02 -0.38
C VAL A 53 -9.25 -0.60 -1.85
N VAL A 54 -9.01 -1.54 -2.77
CA VAL A 54 -9.09 -1.27 -4.21
C VAL A 54 -10.52 -0.90 -4.60
N ASN A 55 -11.52 -1.62 -4.10
CA ASN A 55 -12.93 -1.38 -4.41
C ASN A 55 -13.51 -0.12 -3.78
N TYR A 56 -12.81 0.51 -2.83
CA TYR A 56 -13.29 1.70 -2.14
C TYR A 56 -13.40 2.90 -3.09
N LEU A 57 -14.62 3.41 -3.30
CA LEU A 57 -14.91 4.46 -4.27
C LEU A 57 -14.01 5.70 -4.15
N PRO A 58 -13.74 6.26 -2.94
CA PRO A 58 -12.82 7.38 -2.80
C PRO A 58 -11.41 7.09 -3.28
N ASN A 59 -10.89 5.87 -3.09
CA ASN A 59 -9.57 5.51 -3.57
C ASN A 59 -9.55 5.46 -5.10
N GLN A 60 -10.61 4.95 -5.74
CA GLN A 60 -10.76 4.97 -7.20
C GLN A 60 -10.85 6.39 -7.77
N VAL A 61 -11.50 7.32 -7.06
CA VAL A 61 -11.48 8.75 -7.42
C VAL A 61 -10.08 9.33 -7.26
N TYR A 62 -9.37 9.01 -6.16
CA TYR A 62 -8.03 9.53 -5.88
C TYR A 62 -7.02 9.17 -6.98
N ILE A 63 -7.02 7.91 -7.44
CA ILE A 63 -6.12 7.47 -8.53
C ILE A 63 -6.64 7.84 -9.93
N GLY A 64 -7.80 8.48 -10.03
CA GLY A 64 -8.34 9.02 -11.28
C GLY A 64 -9.13 8.05 -12.16
N ASN A 65 -9.55 6.90 -11.62
CA ASN A 65 -10.45 5.97 -12.33
C ASN A 65 -11.90 6.44 -12.35
N GLN A 66 -12.29 7.25 -11.36
CA GLN A 66 -13.61 7.87 -11.28
C GLN A 66 -13.50 9.38 -11.06
N LYS A 67 -14.57 10.10 -11.41
CA LYS A 67 -14.63 11.55 -11.22
C LYS A 67 -15.20 11.91 -9.84
N PRO A 68 -14.69 12.95 -9.16
CA PRO A 68 -15.24 13.42 -7.88
C PRO A 68 -16.74 13.74 -7.95
N GLU A 69 -17.23 14.23 -9.09
CA GLU A 69 -18.65 14.55 -9.30
C GLU A 69 -19.54 13.31 -9.25
N GLU A 70 -19.04 12.13 -9.67
CA GLU A 70 -19.79 10.88 -9.59
C GLU A 70 -19.86 10.37 -8.16
N LEU A 71 -18.76 10.47 -7.41
CA LEU A 71 -18.75 10.12 -5.98
C LEU A 71 -19.72 10.96 -5.16
N ARG A 72 -19.88 12.25 -5.47
CA ARG A 72 -20.85 13.13 -4.80
C ARG A 72 -22.31 12.69 -4.97
N LYS A 73 -22.63 11.90 -6.00
CA LYS A 73 -23.97 11.34 -6.22
C LYS A 73 -24.23 10.11 -5.35
N VAL A 74 -23.17 9.51 -4.80
CA VAL A 74 -23.27 8.35 -3.92
C VAL A 74 -23.44 8.84 -2.48
N GLU A 75 -24.59 8.51 -1.89
CA GLU A 75 -24.89 8.86 -0.50
C GLU A 75 -23.83 8.29 0.45
N GLN A 76 -23.47 9.03 1.50
CA GLN A 76 -22.58 8.53 2.55
C GLN A 76 -23.36 7.68 3.57
N PRO A 77 -22.71 6.72 4.25
CA PRO A 77 -21.30 6.35 4.16
C PRO A 77 -20.98 5.53 2.89
N TRP A 78 -19.68 5.41 2.56
CA TRP A 78 -19.20 4.72 1.35
C TRP A 78 -18.57 3.35 1.62
N TYR A 79 -18.42 2.94 2.88
CA TYR A 79 -17.65 1.73 3.22
C TYR A 79 -18.28 0.44 2.69
N ASP A 80 -19.57 0.45 2.38
CA ASP A 80 -20.38 -0.66 1.88
C ASP A 80 -20.72 -0.54 0.38
N LYS A 81 -20.21 0.50 -0.28
CA LYS A 81 -20.52 0.83 -1.69
C LYS A 81 -19.27 0.66 -2.54
N GLY A 82 -19.04 -0.56 -3.00
CA GLY A 82 -17.91 -0.91 -3.86
C GLY A 82 -18.02 -0.36 -5.28
N ALA A 83 -16.87 -0.02 -5.88
CA ALA A 83 -16.76 0.28 -7.30
C ALA A 83 -16.89 -1.00 -8.16
N LYS A 84 -17.69 -0.96 -9.24
CA LYS A 84 -17.96 -2.14 -10.07
C LYS A 84 -16.76 -2.62 -10.91
N ASP A 85 -15.90 -1.69 -11.33
CA ASP A 85 -14.75 -1.95 -12.22
C ASP A 85 -13.45 -1.41 -11.60
N ALA A 86 -13.29 -1.62 -10.29
CA ALA A 86 -12.14 -1.10 -9.56
C ALA A 86 -10.84 -1.71 -10.09
N LYS A 87 -9.81 -0.88 -10.23
CA LYS A 87 -8.47 -1.31 -10.62
C LYS A 87 -7.45 -0.74 -9.66
N ARG A 88 -6.34 -1.46 -9.45
CA ARG A 88 -5.22 -0.94 -8.67
C ARG A 88 -4.54 0.23 -9.37
N GLU A 89 -4.46 0.20 -10.70
CA GLU A 89 -3.89 1.27 -11.52
C GLU A 89 -4.95 2.30 -11.92
N GLY A 90 -4.54 3.57 -11.99
CA GLY A 90 -5.36 4.64 -12.52
C GLY A 90 -4.54 5.74 -13.19
N LYS A 91 -5.24 6.72 -13.77
CA LYS A 91 -4.61 7.80 -14.55
C LYS A 91 -3.54 8.59 -13.78
N TYR A 92 -3.71 8.75 -12.47
CA TYR A 92 -2.84 9.59 -11.63
C TYR A 92 -1.91 8.79 -10.71
N GLY A 93 -1.99 7.46 -10.73
CA GLY A 93 -1.31 6.67 -9.71
C GLY A 93 -1.80 5.24 -9.59
N GLU A 94 -1.44 4.62 -8.47
CA GLU A 94 -1.90 3.27 -8.13
C GLU A 94 -2.20 3.10 -6.64
N ILE A 95 -2.95 2.05 -6.34
CA ILE A 95 -3.09 1.47 -5.01
C ILE A 95 -2.11 0.31 -4.93
N MET A 96 -1.16 0.37 -4.02
CA MET A 96 -0.06 -0.58 -3.89
C MET A 96 -0.28 -1.48 -2.66
N PRO A 97 -0.09 -2.80 -2.78
CA PRO A 97 -0.13 -3.70 -1.63
C PRO A 97 1.14 -3.54 -0.76
N GLN A 98 1.02 -3.91 0.51
CA GLN A 98 2.07 -3.67 1.51
C GLN A 98 3.41 -4.33 1.18
N ASP A 99 3.36 -5.53 0.64
CA ASP A 99 4.50 -6.37 0.34
C ASP A 99 5.39 -5.76 -0.75
N GLU A 100 4.79 -5.29 -1.84
CA GLU A 100 5.48 -4.51 -2.88
C GLU A 100 6.11 -3.24 -2.29
N PHE A 101 5.36 -2.53 -1.43
CA PHE A 101 5.87 -1.34 -0.76
C PHE A 101 7.08 -1.63 0.14
N ILE A 102 7.06 -2.71 0.92
CA ILE A 102 8.21 -3.14 1.74
C ILE A 102 9.41 -3.47 0.84
N GLY A 103 9.17 -4.11 -0.32
CA GLY A 103 10.22 -4.32 -1.33
C GLY A 103 10.83 -3.01 -1.82
N LEU A 104 10.02 -1.99 -2.12
CA LEU A 104 10.51 -0.67 -2.49
C LEU A 104 11.32 -0.01 -1.38
N VAL A 105 10.89 -0.13 -0.12
CA VAL A 105 11.65 0.34 1.05
C VAL A 105 13.02 -0.35 1.12
N LYS A 106 13.09 -1.66 0.88
CA LYS A 106 14.36 -2.39 0.79
C LYS A 106 15.25 -1.91 -0.36
N ILE A 107 14.67 -1.60 -1.52
CA ILE A 107 15.41 -1.13 -2.71
C ILE A 107 16.08 0.24 -2.47
N VAL A 108 15.45 1.12 -1.69
CA VAL A 108 15.97 2.47 -1.38
C VAL A 108 16.80 2.54 -0.11
N ASP A 109 16.90 1.44 0.64
CA ASP A 109 17.65 1.35 1.88
C ASP A 109 19.17 1.37 1.63
N ALA A 110 19.74 2.57 1.70
CA ALA A 110 21.18 2.79 1.51
C ALA A 110 22.04 2.27 2.68
N PHE A 111 21.44 1.92 3.81
CA PHE A 111 22.14 1.54 5.05
C PHE A 111 21.96 0.06 5.42
N ASP A 112 21.26 -0.72 4.60
CA ASP A 112 21.02 -2.15 4.81
C ASP A 112 20.35 -2.48 6.18
N LEU A 113 19.45 -1.61 6.63
CA LEU A 113 18.67 -1.76 7.87
C LEU A 113 17.43 -2.63 7.69
N VAL A 114 16.92 -2.75 6.47
CA VAL A 114 15.72 -3.54 6.17
C VAL A 114 16.15 -4.99 5.94
N LEU A 115 15.78 -5.87 6.85
CA LEU A 115 16.07 -7.30 6.78
C LEU A 115 14.80 -8.04 6.40
N LEU A 116 14.83 -8.72 5.24
CA LEU A 116 13.73 -9.52 4.74
C LEU A 116 14.16 -10.98 4.72
N THR A 117 13.26 -11.89 5.03
CA THR A 117 13.54 -13.33 4.88
C THR A 117 13.70 -13.68 3.41
N LYS A 118 14.34 -14.81 3.13
CA LYS A 118 14.54 -15.29 1.75
C LYS A 118 13.20 -15.50 1.05
N GLU A 119 12.26 -16.14 1.75
CA GLU A 119 10.93 -16.48 1.21
C GLU A 119 10.15 -15.22 0.84
N PHE A 120 10.14 -14.21 1.71
CA PHE A 120 9.45 -12.94 1.44
C PHE A 120 10.14 -12.16 0.31
N THR A 121 11.47 -12.18 0.27
CA THR A 121 12.24 -11.51 -0.79
C THR A 121 11.93 -12.12 -2.15
N GLU A 122 11.86 -13.44 -2.26
CA GLU A 122 11.52 -14.14 -3.50
C GLU A 122 10.10 -13.81 -3.97
N GLU A 123 9.13 -13.79 -3.06
CA GLU A 123 7.73 -13.44 -3.38
C GLU A 123 7.60 -12.02 -3.92
N VAL A 124 8.16 -11.04 -3.20
CA VAL A 124 8.08 -9.62 -3.58
C VAL A 124 8.88 -9.34 -4.84
N LYS A 125 10.03 -10.02 -5.03
CA LYS A 125 10.82 -9.90 -6.24
C LYS A 125 10.01 -10.27 -7.49
N ALA A 126 9.28 -11.37 -7.47
CA ALA A 126 8.44 -11.79 -8.59
C ALA A 126 7.34 -10.75 -8.92
N LYS A 127 6.73 -10.15 -7.89
CA LYS A 127 5.72 -9.08 -8.06
C LYS A 127 6.32 -7.81 -8.65
N LEU A 128 7.49 -7.39 -8.16
CA LEU A 128 8.17 -6.19 -8.63
C LEU A 128 8.76 -6.36 -10.04
N GLU A 129 9.23 -7.55 -10.42
CA GLU A 129 9.65 -7.85 -11.80
C GLU A 129 8.51 -7.72 -12.81
N ALA A 130 7.28 -8.01 -12.39
CA ALA A 130 6.09 -7.85 -13.22
C ALA A 130 5.58 -6.39 -13.30
N HIS A 131 6.11 -5.49 -12.47
CA HIS A 131 5.62 -4.12 -12.38
C HIS A 131 6.19 -3.25 -13.52
N PRO A 132 5.35 -2.53 -14.30
CA PRO A 132 5.77 -1.88 -15.55
C PRO A 132 6.80 -0.74 -15.37
N LEU A 133 6.92 -0.20 -14.16
CA LEU A 133 7.84 0.89 -13.83
C LEU A 133 9.11 0.44 -13.09
N ILE A 134 9.22 -0.84 -12.74
CA ILE A 134 10.37 -1.34 -11.98
C ILE A 134 11.33 -2.07 -12.93
N GLY A 135 12.52 -1.50 -13.11
CA GLY A 135 13.57 -2.10 -13.94
C GLY A 135 14.42 -3.12 -13.19
N GLU A 136 15.12 -3.96 -13.94
CA GLU A 136 16.03 -4.99 -13.41
C GLU A 136 17.07 -4.43 -12.42
N ASN A 137 17.55 -3.21 -12.66
CA ASN A 137 18.51 -2.52 -11.79
C ASN A 137 17.95 -2.23 -10.39
N LEU A 138 16.65 -1.97 -10.26
CA LEU A 138 15.98 -1.77 -8.99
C LEU A 138 15.76 -3.13 -8.30
N VAL A 139 15.26 -4.11 -9.04
CA VAL A 139 15.03 -5.47 -8.55
C VAL A 139 16.32 -6.08 -7.97
N ALA A 140 17.46 -5.87 -8.62
CA ALA A 140 18.75 -6.36 -8.16
C ALA A 140 19.15 -5.87 -6.75
N ARG A 141 18.58 -4.74 -6.29
CA ARG A 141 18.87 -4.17 -4.96
C ARG A 141 18.15 -4.89 -3.82
N LEU A 142 17.16 -5.74 -4.11
CA LEU A 142 16.50 -6.59 -3.11
C LEU A 142 17.44 -7.62 -2.48
N LYS A 143 18.50 -8.03 -3.22
CA LYS A 143 19.41 -9.13 -2.84
C LYS A 143 18.62 -10.43 -2.62
N SER A 144 19.14 -11.36 -1.82
CA SER A 144 18.53 -12.69 -1.58
C SER A 144 17.73 -12.81 -0.28
N GLY A 145 17.62 -11.75 0.51
CA GLY A 145 17.17 -11.84 1.90
C GLY A 145 18.20 -12.49 2.83
N VAL A 146 17.91 -12.49 4.14
CA VAL A 146 18.73 -13.05 5.23
C VAL A 146 18.00 -14.18 5.95
#